data_AF-A0A535BR20-F1
#
_entry.id   AF-A0A535BR20-F1
#
_cell.length_a   1.000
_cell.length_b   1.000
_cell.length_c   1.000
_cell.angle_alpha   90.00
_cell.angle_beta   90.00
_cell.angle_gamma   90.00
#
_symmetry.space_group_name_H-M   'P 1'
#
loop_
_entity.id
_entity.type
_entity.pdbx_description
1 polymer ?
#
loop_
_entity_poly.entity_id
_entity_poly.type
_entity_poly.pdbx_seq_one_letter_code
_entity_poly.pdbx_strand_id
1 'polypeptide(L)'
;MLSGRLIRHARAQIEPPIYFHLVVRCARALITIAGLAGLAFVLSSCDVGGLSPIFPDPVSPNGKDIYDTYAGISVVAIVVFLGVELALLWVVLRYRRSRQPVGYVVPQVHGHTGLEIAWTLAPLVIVLAIAGYSFAELQKDFQPISNQQMTVIITGHQFGWDYDYGNGVSCTRRAPSSVMCHRLSSRPTPL
;
A
#
# COMPACT_ATOMS: atom_id res chain seq x y z
N MET A 1 11.45 -68.52 7.99
CA MET A 1 12.39 -67.61 7.26
C MET A 1 11.84 -67.04 5.93
N LEU A 2 10.52 -67.02 5.67
CA LEU A 2 9.96 -66.63 4.35
C LEU A 2 9.16 -65.30 4.30
N SER A 3 8.97 -64.59 5.42
CA SER A 3 8.09 -63.40 5.46
C SER A 3 8.78 -62.08 5.02
N GLY A 4 10.11 -61.97 5.14
CA GLY A 4 10.84 -60.73 4.89
C GLY A 4 11.20 -60.41 3.42
N ARG A 5 10.95 -61.33 2.47
CA ARG A 5 11.16 -61.06 1.03
C ARG A 5 9.94 -60.46 0.36
N LEU A 6 8.72 -60.83 0.79
CA LEU A 6 7.48 -60.31 0.21
C LEU A 6 7.22 -58.83 0.57
N ILE A 7 7.57 -58.40 1.78
CA ILE A 7 7.39 -56.99 2.21
C ILE A 7 8.34 -56.03 1.47
N ARG A 8 9.53 -56.49 1.07
CA ARG A 8 10.48 -55.67 0.29
C ARG A 8 10.04 -55.45 -1.14
N HIS A 9 9.30 -56.38 -1.74
CA HIS A 9 8.80 -56.23 -3.11
C HIS A 9 7.55 -55.33 -3.22
N ALA A 10 6.74 -55.20 -2.17
CA ALA A 10 5.55 -54.33 -2.19
C ALA A 10 5.87 -52.82 -2.17
N ARG A 11 7.06 -52.42 -1.68
CA ARG A 11 7.44 -50.99 -1.56
C ARG A 11 8.05 -50.41 -2.85
N ALA A 12 8.40 -51.25 -3.82
CA ALA A 12 9.08 -50.86 -5.06
C ALA A 12 8.13 -50.57 -6.24
N GLN A 13 6.82 -50.72 -6.06
CA GLN A 13 5.82 -50.63 -7.15
C GLN A 13 4.95 -49.36 -7.10
N ILE A 14 5.20 -48.44 -6.17
CA ILE A 14 4.47 -47.16 -6.09
C ILE A 14 5.27 -46.10 -6.86
N GLU A 15 5.31 -46.25 -8.18
CA GLU A 15 5.70 -45.16 -9.08
C GLU A 15 4.64 -44.04 -8.94
N PRO A 16 5.02 -42.78 -8.69
CA PRO A 16 4.04 -41.70 -8.64
C PRO A 16 3.31 -41.62 -9.99
N PRO A 17 1.97 -41.47 -10.02
CA PRO A 17 1.23 -41.41 -11.27
C PRO A 17 1.79 -40.29 -12.15
N ILE A 18 1.93 -40.52 -13.47
CA ILE A 18 2.51 -39.56 -14.43
C ILE A 18 1.93 -38.14 -14.28
N TYR A 19 0.66 -38.05 -13.87
CA TYR A 19 -0.04 -36.80 -13.58
C TYR A 19 0.62 -35.96 -12.47
N PHE A 20 1.25 -36.58 -11.48
CA PHE A 20 1.96 -35.90 -10.38
C PHE A 20 3.13 -35.05 -10.89
N HIS A 21 3.93 -35.60 -11.82
CA HIS A 21 5.04 -34.86 -12.44
C HIS A 21 4.53 -33.73 -13.36
N LEU A 22 3.41 -33.95 -14.06
CA LEU A 22 2.79 -32.95 -14.92
C LEU A 22 2.25 -31.76 -14.10
N VAL A 23 1.52 -32.03 -13.01
CA VAL A 23 1.00 -31.01 -12.09
C VAL A 23 2.13 -30.22 -11.43
N VAL A 24 3.22 -30.87 -11.01
CA VAL A 24 4.38 -30.19 -10.42
C VAL A 24 5.11 -29.31 -11.44
N ARG A 25 5.22 -29.75 -12.70
CA ARG A 25 5.81 -28.95 -13.79
C ARG A 25 4.94 -27.75 -14.15
N CYS A 26 3.63 -27.92 -14.27
CA CYS A 26 2.69 -26.82 -14.51
C CYS A 26 2.67 -25.82 -13.36
N ALA A 27 2.66 -26.26 -12.10
CA ALA A 27 2.72 -25.37 -10.95
C ALA A 27 4.03 -24.58 -10.89
N ARG A 28 5.17 -25.19 -11.23
CA ARG A 28 6.46 -24.49 -11.30
C ARG A 28 6.49 -23.48 -12.44
N ALA A 29 5.96 -23.83 -13.61
CA ALA A 29 5.83 -22.93 -14.74
C ALA A 29 4.94 -21.73 -14.41
N LEU A 30 3.80 -21.96 -13.75
CA LEU A 30 2.90 -20.89 -13.31
C LEU A 30 3.55 -19.97 -12.26
N ILE A 31 4.30 -20.52 -11.30
CA ILE A 31 5.04 -19.73 -10.31
C ILE A 31 6.15 -18.91 -10.98
N THR A 32 6.87 -19.47 -11.96
CA THR A 32 7.91 -18.73 -12.69
C THR A 32 7.31 -17.66 -13.58
N ILE A 33 6.17 -17.92 -14.24
CA ILE A 33 5.47 -16.94 -15.06
C ILE A 33 4.89 -15.82 -14.19
N ALA A 34 4.29 -16.16 -13.05
CA ALA A 34 3.80 -15.16 -12.09
C ALA A 34 4.96 -14.35 -11.48
N GLY A 35 6.10 -14.97 -11.20
CA GLY A 35 7.30 -14.29 -10.73
C GLY A 35 7.90 -13.35 -11.79
N LEU A 36 7.96 -13.79 -13.06
CA LEU A 36 8.42 -12.96 -14.17
C LEU A 36 7.42 -11.83 -14.49
N ALA A 37 6.12 -12.07 -14.40
CA ALA A 37 5.08 -11.06 -14.56
C ALA A 37 5.10 -10.04 -13.42
N GLY A 38 5.29 -10.49 -12.18
CA GLY A 38 5.48 -9.62 -11.02
C GLY A 38 6.77 -8.78 -11.14
N LEU A 39 7.87 -9.38 -11.59
CA LEU A 39 9.12 -8.66 -11.85
C LEU A 39 8.97 -7.66 -13.01
N ALA A 40 8.28 -8.03 -14.08
CA ALA A 40 7.99 -7.13 -15.21
C ALA A 40 7.08 -5.97 -14.78
N PHE A 41 6.10 -6.21 -13.91
CA PHE A 41 5.25 -5.16 -13.33
C PHE A 41 6.07 -4.19 -12.46
N VAL A 42 6.97 -4.71 -11.62
CA VAL A 42 7.88 -3.91 -10.80
C VAL A 42 8.88 -3.14 -11.67
N LEU A 43 9.47 -3.73 -12.70
CA LEU A 43 10.41 -3.05 -13.60
C LEU A 43 9.71 -2.02 -14.49
N SER A 44 8.47 -2.28 -14.91
CA SER A 44 7.64 -1.31 -15.65
C SER A 44 7.21 -0.12 -14.80
N SER A 45 7.39 -0.17 -13.47
CA SER A 45 7.09 0.94 -12.56
C SER A 45 8.26 1.91 -12.38
N CYS A 46 9.43 1.65 -12.99
CA CYS A 46 10.65 2.44 -12.81
C CYS A 46 10.88 3.58 -13.82
N ASP A 47 9.94 3.88 -14.72
CA ASP A 47 10.07 5.08 -15.55
C ASP A 47 8.78 5.93 -15.54
N VAL A 48 8.99 7.24 -15.36
CA VAL A 48 8.05 8.35 -15.56
C VAL A 48 6.69 8.31 -14.84
N GLY A 49 6.67 8.69 -13.56
CA GLY A 49 5.44 9.19 -12.92
C GLY A 49 4.27 8.20 -12.80
N GLY A 50 4.47 6.88 -12.94
CA GLY A 50 3.39 5.88 -13.03
C GLY A 50 2.56 5.59 -11.77
N LEU A 51 2.87 6.24 -10.63
CA LEU A 51 1.95 6.33 -9.48
C LEU A 51 1.03 7.57 -9.55
N SER A 52 1.22 8.46 -10.54
CA SER A 52 0.39 9.65 -10.78
C SER A 52 -1.07 9.42 -11.22
N PRO A 53 -1.54 8.23 -11.68
CA PRO A 53 -2.96 8.10 -12.02
C PRO A 53 -3.88 8.21 -10.80
N ILE A 54 -3.34 8.04 -9.58
CA ILE A 54 -4.11 8.07 -8.33
C ILE A 54 -4.20 9.48 -7.75
N PHE A 55 -3.17 10.32 -7.91
CA PHE A 55 -3.13 11.68 -7.37
C PHE A 55 -2.75 12.70 -8.44
N PRO A 56 -3.53 13.79 -8.60
CA PRO A 56 -3.17 14.87 -9.51
C PRO A 56 -1.87 15.53 -9.08
N ASP A 57 -1.13 16.08 -10.05
CA ASP A 57 0.10 16.81 -9.76
C ASP A 57 -0.21 18.00 -8.82
N PRO A 58 0.54 18.15 -7.71
CA PRO A 58 0.27 19.19 -6.74
C PRO A 58 0.56 20.57 -7.32
N VAL A 59 -0.41 21.47 -7.20
CA VAL A 59 -0.33 22.86 -7.72
C VAL A 59 0.12 23.88 -6.66
N SER A 60 0.13 23.49 -5.39
CA SER A 60 0.56 24.33 -4.27
C SER A 60 1.77 23.73 -3.54
N PRO A 61 2.61 24.56 -2.88
CA PRO A 61 3.71 24.07 -2.05
C PRO A 61 3.26 23.06 -0.99
N ASN A 62 2.23 23.38 -0.21
CA ASN A 62 1.66 22.46 0.78
C ASN A 62 1.15 21.15 0.13
N GLY A 63 0.55 21.25 -1.06
CA GLY A 63 0.12 20.06 -1.80
C GLY A 63 1.30 19.15 -2.18
N LYS A 64 2.45 19.74 -2.50
CA LYS A 64 3.69 19.01 -2.78
C LYS A 64 4.23 18.34 -1.51
N ASP A 65 4.22 19.03 -0.38
CA ASP A 65 4.71 18.49 0.89
C ASP A 65 3.85 17.32 1.39
N ILE A 66 2.52 17.41 1.21
CA ILE A 66 1.58 16.30 1.46
C ILE A 66 1.89 15.11 0.53
N TYR A 67 2.11 15.37 -0.76
CA TYR A 67 2.43 14.33 -1.73
C TYR A 67 3.75 13.62 -1.38
N ASP A 68 4.79 14.38 -1.06
CA ASP A 68 6.11 13.84 -0.70
C ASP A 68 6.02 13.04 0.61
N THR A 69 5.19 13.48 1.57
CA THR A 69 4.89 12.74 2.80
C THR A 69 4.19 11.40 2.51
N TYR A 70 3.16 11.43 1.67
CA TYR A 70 2.46 10.23 1.23
C TYR A 70 3.38 9.24 0.52
N ALA A 71 4.21 9.73 -0.41
CA ALA A 71 5.16 8.92 -1.15
C ALA A 71 6.19 8.27 -0.21
N GLY A 72 6.73 9.04 0.74
CA GLY A 72 7.67 8.53 1.75
C GLY A 72 7.08 7.39 2.60
N ILE A 73 5.85 7.57 3.10
CA ILE A 73 5.17 6.52 3.89
C ILE A 73 4.85 5.29 3.03
N SER A 74 4.41 5.51 1.79
CA SER A 74 4.06 4.44 0.85
C SER A 74 5.26 3.54 0.52
N VAL A 75 6.46 4.12 0.35
CA VAL A 75 7.69 3.35 0.15
C VAL A 75 7.95 2.40 1.32
N VAL A 76 7.86 2.90 2.56
CA VAL A 76 8.05 2.07 3.76
C VAL A 76 6.99 0.95 3.82
N ALA A 77 5.74 1.26 3.53
CA ALA A 77 4.66 0.27 3.50
C ALA A 77 4.89 -0.82 2.46
N ILE A 78 5.34 -0.47 1.25
CA ILE A 78 5.68 -1.42 0.19
C ILE A 78 6.84 -2.32 0.61
N VAL A 79 7.88 -1.77 1.24
CA VAL A 79 9.02 -2.56 1.73
C VAL A 79 8.57 -3.59 2.76
N VAL A 80 7.74 -3.20 3.73
CA VAL A 80 7.19 -4.12 4.74
C VAL A 80 6.32 -5.18 4.07
N PHE A 81 5.42 -4.78 3.18
CA PHE A 81 4.55 -5.68 2.43
C PHE A 81 5.36 -6.74 1.68
N LEU A 82 6.35 -6.32 0.88
CA LEU A 82 7.23 -7.23 0.16
C LEU A 82 8.02 -8.14 1.12
N GLY A 83 8.50 -7.62 2.24
CA GLY A 83 9.21 -8.42 3.24
C GLY A 83 8.33 -9.56 3.78
N VAL A 84 7.07 -9.25 4.13
CA VAL A 84 6.11 -10.24 4.64
C VAL A 84 5.71 -11.23 3.55
N GLU A 85 5.38 -10.77 2.35
CA GLU A 85 4.99 -11.64 1.22
C GLU A 85 6.12 -12.58 0.80
N LEU A 86 7.35 -12.09 0.74
CA LEU A 86 8.51 -12.92 0.41
C LEU A 86 8.79 -13.95 1.51
N ALA A 87 8.67 -13.59 2.79
CA ALA A 87 8.80 -14.54 3.89
C ALA A 87 7.71 -15.62 3.83
N LEU A 88 6.47 -15.24 3.55
CA LEU A 88 5.35 -16.16 3.39
C LEU A 88 5.58 -17.13 2.23
N LEU A 89 5.91 -16.60 1.05
CA LEU A 89 6.21 -17.39 -0.13
C LEU A 89 7.39 -18.32 0.12
N TRP A 90 8.44 -17.85 0.81
CA TRP A 90 9.57 -18.67 1.19
C TRP A 90 9.15 -19.86 2.07
N VAL A 91 8.35 -19.61 3.11
CA VAL A 91 7.84 -20.68 4.01
C VAL A 91 7.03 -21.71 3.21
N VAL A 92 6.09 -21.25 2.38
CA VAL A 92 5.23 -22.11 1.56
C VAL A 92 6.06 -22.98 0.61
N LEU A 93 7.02 -22.38 -0.11
CA LEU A 93 7.82 -23.09 -1.11
C LEU A 93 8.87 -24.02 -0.51
N ARG A 94 9.43 -23.65 0.65
CA ARG A 94 10.49 -24.39 1.35
C ARG A 94 9.94 -25.56 2.15
N TYR A 95 8.80 -25.40 2.82
CA TYR A 95 8.26 -26.39 3.75
C TYR A 95 7.05 -27.18 3.22
N ARG A 96 6.65 -27.00 1.94
CA ARG A 96 5.57 -27.80 1.32
C ARG A 96 5.77 -29.31 1.47
N ARG A 97 4.65 -30.02 1.61
CA ARG A 97 4.58 -31.47 1.85
C ARG A 97 5.36 -32.32 0.84
N SER A 98 5.39 -31.93 -0.43
CA SER A 98 6.10 -32.70 -1.47
C SER A 98 7.62 -32.70 -1.31
N ARG A 99 8.19 -31.84 -0.47
CA ARG A 99 9.63 -31.81 -0.15
C ARG A 99 9.97 -32.49 1.18
N GLN A 100 8.96 -32.98 1.90
CA GLN A 100 9.15 -33.62 3.19
C GLN A 100 9.29 -35.15 3.02
N PRO A 101 10.06 -35.84 3.87
CA PRO A 101 10.13 -37.29 3.89
C PRO A 101 8.76 -37.95 4.13
N VAL A 102 8.59 -39.16 3.62
CA VAL A 102 7.38 -39.96 3.89
C VAL A 102 7.29 -40.24 5.40
N GLY A 103 6.17 -39.84 6.02
CA GLY A 103 5.97 -39.97 7.47
C GLY A 103 6.52 -38.82 8.31
N TYR A 104 6.90 -37.69 7.70
CA TYR A 104 7.32 -36.50 8.45
C TYR A 104 6.21 -36.01 9.39
N VAL A 105 6.52 -35.97 10.69
CA VAL A 105 5.67 -35.40 11.74
C VAL A 105 6.24 -34.06 12.13
N VAL A 106 5.39 -33.02 12.14
CA VAL A 106 5.82 -31.67 12.51
C VAL A 106 6.15 -31.61 14.02
N PRO A 107 7.32 -31.12 14.42
CA PRO A 107 7.63 -30.90 15.82
C PRO A 107 6.68 -29.82 16.40
N GLN A 108 6.15 -30.08 17.60
CA GLN A 108 5.29 -29.15 18.32
C GLN A 108 6.15 -28.13 19.07
N VAL A 109 6.34 -26.97 18.46
CA VAL A 109 7.01 -25.82 19.06
C VAL A 109 5.97 -24.85 19.63
N HIS A 110 6.11 -24.53 20.92
CA HIS A 110 5.11 -23.74 21.65
C HIS A 110 5.29 -22.22 21.52
N GLY A 111 6.46 -21.74 21.11
CA GLY A 111 6.71 -20.31 20.92
C GLY A 111 8.19 -19.94 21.04
N HIS A 112 8.51 -18.68 20.76
CA HIS A 112 9.86 -18.14 20.93
C HIS A 112 9.75 -16.69 21.40
N THR A 113 9.92 -16.47 22.71
CA THR A 113 9.71 -15.16 23.36
C THR A 113 10.57 -14.05 22.75
N GLY A 114 11.81 -14.34 22.34
CA GLY A 114 12.65 -13.34 21.68
C GLY A 114 12.14 -12.92 20.30
N LEU A 115 11.48 -13.83 19.58
CA LEU A 115 10.90 -13.55 18.27
C LEU A 115 9.62 -12.73 18.50
N GLU A 116 8.84 -13.11 19.52
CA GLU A 116 7.62 -12.41 19.96
C GLU A 116 7.87 -10.93 20.27
N ILE A 117 8.95 -10.66 21.01
CA ILE A 117 9.38 -9.29 21.31
C ILE A 117 9.84 -8.57 20.03
N ALA A 118 10.60 -9.24 19.17
CA ALA A 118 11.13 -8.61 17.96
C ALA A 118 10.01 -8.16 17.00
N TRP A 119 9.00 -9.01 16.73
CA TRP A 119 7.92 -8.65 15.81
C TRP A 119 6.86 -7.74 16.40
N THR A 120 6.84 -7.51 17.71
CA THR A 120 5.93 -6.54 18.34
C THR A 120 6.58 -5.16 18.40
N LEU A 121 7.89 -5.10 18.71
CA LEU A 121 8.65 -3.87 18.71
C LEU A 121 8.88 -3.31 17.31
N ALA A 122 9.13 -4.16 16.31
CA ALA A 122 9.40 -3.68 14.95
C ALA A 122 8.23 -2.85 14.37
N PRO A 123 6.96 -3.32 14.37
CA PRO A 123 5.82 -2.51 13.95
C PRO A 123 5.60 -1.27 14.81
N LEU A 124 5.80 -1.37 16.13
CA LEU A 124 5.66 -0.24 17.03
C LEU A 124 6.61 0.91 16.66
N VAL A 125 7.89 0.61 16.44
CA VAL A 125 8.90 1.60 16.05
C VAL A 125 8.58 2.22 14.69
N ILE A 126 8.14 1.41 13.72
CA ILE A 126 7.74 1.89 12.38
C ILE A 126 6.60 2.89 12.50
N VAL A 127 5.56 2.57 13.28
CA VAL A 127 4.40 3.47 13.48
C VAL A 127 4.81 4.76 14.16
N LEU A 128 5.65 4.70 15.21
CA LEU A 128 6.14 5.90 15.90
C LEU A 128 6.97 6.81 14.98
N ALA A 129 7.81 6.23 14.11
CA ALA A 129 8.58 6.97 13.13
C ALA A 129 7.67 7.68 12.11
N ILE A 130 6.67 6.96 11.58
CA ILE A 130 5.68 7.53 10.64
C ILE A 130 4.88 8.65 11.32
N ALA A 131 4.45 8.45 12.57
CA ALA A 131 3.71 9.44 13.33
C ALA A 131 4.54 10.71 13.56
N GLY A 132 5.81 10.57 13.95
CA GLY A 132 6.72 11.70 14.13
C GLY A 132 6.94 12.49 12.84
N TYR A 133 7.16 11.78 11.73
CA TYR A 133 7.32 12.40 10.41
C TYR A 133 6.07 13.14 9.95
N SER A 134 4.91 12.49 10.02
CA SER A 134 3.61 13.08 9.66
C SER A 134 3.25 14.29 10.52
N PHE A 135 3.52 14.21 11.83
CA PHE A 135 3.25 15.31 12.75
C PHE A 135 4.13 16.53 12.47
N ALA A 136 5.41 16.32 12.12
CA ALA A 136 6.31 17.41 11.79
C ALA A 136 5.83 18.19 10.55
N GLU A 137 5.29 17.50 9.54
CA GLU A 137 4.74 18.16 8.36
C GLU A 137 3.45 18.92 8.67
N LEU A 138 2.57 18.29 9.45
CA LEU A 138 1.32 18.92 9.90
C LEU A 138 1.60 20.24 10.65
N GLN A 139 2.62 20.30 11.50
CA GLN A 139 2.97 21.55 12.19
C GLN A 139 3.48 22.65 11.25
N LYS A 140 4.04 22.33 10.08
CA LYS A 140 4.45 23.33 9.09
C LYS A 140 3.24 23.87 8.32
N ASP A 141 2.32 23.00 7.94
CA ASP A 141 1.13 23.36 7.17
C ASP A 141 0.16 24.27 7.94
N PHE A 142 0.06 24.10 9.26
CA PHE A 142 -0.85 24.88 10.12
C PHE A 142 -0.25 26.19 10.67
N GLN A 143 0.89 26.64 10.15
CA GLN A 143 1.45 27.93 10.56
C GLN A 143 0.56 29.11 10.09
N PRO A 144 0.42 30.17 10.90
CA PRO A 144 -0.36 31.34 10.51
C PRO A 144 0.25 32.02 9.27
N ILE A 145 -0.61 32.37 8.32
CA ILE A 145 -0.22 33.01 7.06
C ILE A 145 0.24 34.43 7.35
N SER A 146 1.52 34.73 7.12
CA SER A 146 2.10 36.06 7.36
C SER A 146 1.93 37.05 6.20
N ASN A 147 1.76 36.55 4.96
CA ASN A 147 1.68 37.36 3.74
C ASN A 147 0.41 37.03 2.93
N GLN A 148 -0.76 37.33 3.50
CA GLN A 148 -2.04 37.07 2.83
C GLN A 148 -2.25 38.06 1.67
N GLN A 149 -2.20 37.55 0.43
CA GLN A 149 -2.40 38.36 -0.78
C GLN A 149 -3.88 38.57 -1.13
N MET A 150 -4.72 37.56 -0.83
CA MET A 150 -6.16 37.57 -1.10
C MET A 150 -6.88 36.74 -0.03
N THR A 151 -8.05 37.21 0.36
CA THR A 151 -8.97 36.47 1.23
C THR A 151 -10.20 36.09 0.43
N VAL A 152 -10.45 34.78 0.29
CA VAL A 152 -11.67 34.26 -0.33
C VAL A 152 -12.55 33.64 0.75
N ILE A 153 -13.75 34.19 0.95
CA ILE A 153 -14.75 33.60 1.84
C ILE A 153 -15.58 32.62 1.03
N ILE A 154 -15.60 31.36 1.48
CA ILE A 154 -16.32 30.27 0.82
C ILE A 154 -17.49 29.89 1.70
N THR A 155 -18.72 30.03 1.20
CA THR A 155 -19.93 29.62 1.91
C THR A 155 -20.51 28.37 1.24
N GLY A 156 -20.53 27.27 1.99
CA GLY A 156 -21.15 26.01 1.55
C GLY A 156 -22.63 25.96 1.94
N HIS A 157 -23.50 25.72 0.96
CA HIS A 157 -24.92 25.45 1.17
C HIS A 157 -25.30 24.14 0.47
N GLN A 158 -26.55 23.68 0.64
CA GLN A 158 -26.97 22.39 0.10
C GLN A 158 -26.75 22.34 -1.43
N PHE A 159 -25.89 21.40 -1.86
CA PHE A 159 -25.51 21.19 -3.27
C PHE A 159 -24.90 22.41 -3.99
N GLY A 160 -24.34 23.37 -3.26
CA GLY A 160 -23.79 24.58 -3.86
C GLY A 160 -22.73 25.28 -3.01
N TRP A 161 -21.97 26.15 -3.67
CA TRP A 161 -20.86 26.91 -3.10
C TRP A 161 -20.91 28.34 -3.61
N ASP A 162 -20.70 29.28 -2.70
CA ASP A 162 -20.54 30.71 -3.00
C ASP A 162 -19.13 31.17 -2.64
N TYR A 163 -18.57 32.03 -3.50
CA TYR A 163 -17.22 32.55 -3.37
C TYR A 163 -17.25 34.06 -3.30
N ASP A 164 -16.59 34.63 -2.30
CA ASP A 164 -16.46 36.07 -2.11
C ASP A 164 -15.00 36.46 -2.01
N TYR A 165 -14.56 37.36 -2.88
CA TYR A 165 -13.15 37.72 -3.00
C TYR A 165 -12.75 38.92 -2.12
N GLY A 166 -13.65 39.44 -1.27
CA GLY A 166 -13.37 40.58 -0.38
C GLY A 166 -13.27 41.94 -1.08
N ASN A 167 -13.07 41.96 -2.40
CA ASN A 167 -13.05 43.15 -3.25
C ASN A 167 -14.46 43.63 -3.68
N GLY A 168 -15.49 43.16 -2.99
CA GLY A 168 -16.89 43.41 -3.31
C GLY A 168 -17.45 42.56 -4.45
N VAL A 169 -16.70 41.60 -5.01
CA VAL A 169 -17.22 40.63 -5.99
C VAL A 169 -17.60 39.33 -5.29
N SER A 170 -18.86 38.91 -5.42
CA SER A 170 -19.36 37.63 -4.93
C SER A 170 -19.94 36.82 -6.09
N CYS A 171 -19.57 35.54 -6.19
CA CYS A 171 -19.98 34.61 -7.23
C CYS A 171 -20.79 33.46 -6.62
N THR A 172 -22.00 33.24 -7.13
CA THR A 172 -22.89 32.14 -6.73
C THR A 172 -23.21 31.25 -7.93
N ARG A 173 -23.26 29.93 -7.71
CA ARG A 173 -23.73 28.98 -8.73
C ARG A 173 -25.25 28.85 -8.59
N ARG A 174 -25.99 29.42 -9.54
CA ARG A 174 -27.47 29.43 -9.49
C ARG A 174 -28.13 28.32 -10.31
N ALA A 175 -27.45 27.81 -11.33
CA ALA A 175 -27.88 26.68 -12.14
C ALA A 175 -26.67 25.84 -12.58
N PRO A 176 -26.86 24.60 -13.09
CA PRO A 176 -25.76 23.72 -13.50
C PRO A 176 -24.80 24.32 -14.54
N SER A 177 -25.29 25.25 -15.37
CA SER A 177 -24.53 25.89 -16.45
C SER A 177 -24.24 27.38 -16.24
N SER A 178 -24.65 27.99 -15.12
CA SER A 178 -24.48 29.43 -14.90
C SER A 178 -23.88 29.78 -13.54
N VAL A 179 -22.82 30.59 -13.59
CA VAL A 179 -22.21 31.25 -12.43
C VAL A 179 -22.54 32.74 -12.54
N MET A 180 -23.21 33.29 -11.53
CA MET A 180 -23.55 34.70 -11.47
C MET A 180 -22.62 35.40 -10.49
N CYS A 181 -21.75 36.26 -11.01
CA CYS A 181 -20.91 37.15 -10.21
C CYS A 181 -21.52 38.55 -10.21
N HIS A 182 -21.71 39.11 -9.02
CA HIS A 182 -22.22 40.47 -8.85
C HIS A 182 -21.30 41.28 -7.95
N ARG A 183 -21.19 42.58 -8.24
CA ARG A 183 -20.44 43.52 -7.41
C ARG A 183 -21.39 44.09 -6.36
N LEU A 184 -21.15 43.79 -5.10
CA LEU A 184 -21.89 44.35 -3.97
C LEU A 184 -21.50 45.83 -3.82
N SER A 185 -22.48 46.71 -4.02
CA SER A 185 -22.29 48.18 -4.03
C SER A 185 -21.86 48.77 -2.68
N SER A 186 -21.96 48.01 -1.58
CA SER A 186 -21.60 48.47 -0.24
C SER A 186 -21.46 47.29 0.72
N ARG A 187 -20.25 47.00 1.19
CA ARG A 187 -20.05 46.33 2.48
C ARG A 187 -19.27 47.26 3.40
N PRO A 188 -19.65 47.38 4.68
CA PRO A 188 -18.81 48.06 5.66
C PRO A 188 -17.49 47.29 5.80
N THR A 189 -16.38 48.01 5.73
CA THR A 189 -15.04 47.52 6.05
C THR A 189 -15.06 46.85 7.42
N PRO A 190 -14.50 45.63 7.57
CA PRO A 190 -14.30 45.06 8.90
C PRO A 190 -13.29 45.94 9.65
N LEU A 191 -13.61 46.25 10.92
CA LEU A 191 -12.72 46.91 11.87
C LEU A 191 -11.55 45.98 12.23
#